data_AF-A0A3M5LIG5-F1
#
_entry.id   AF-A0A3M5LIG5-F1
#
_cell.length_a   1.000
_cell.length_b   1.000
_cell.length_c   1.000
_cell.angle_alpha   90.00
_cell.angle_beta   90.00
_cell.angle_gamma   90.00
#
_symmetry.space_group_name_H-M   'P 1'
#
loop_
_entity.id
_entity.type
_entity.pdbx_description
1 polymer ?
#
loop_
_entity_poly.entity_id
_entity_poly.type
_entity_poly.pdbx_seq_one_letter_code
_entity_poly.pdbx_strand_id
1 'polypeptide(L)' 'MPKTESVAPVEQKDPLVVSIDGQGKLFINKDEIQPDLLESNLKAARDKAPGVRVQLQADNGVNYGEVARAMASIE' A
#
# COMPACT_ATOMS: atom_id res chain seq x y z
N MET A 1 -41.67 -4.86 -10.52
CA MET A 1 -40.34 -5.14 -11.13
C MET A 1 -39.34 -5.30 -9.98
N PRO A 2 -38.58 -6.41 -9.87
CA PRO A 2 -37.74 -6.66 -8.71
C PRO A 2 -36.28 -6.21 -8.93
N LYS A 3 -35.76 -5.52 -7.91
CA LYS A 3 -34.40 -5.55 -7.33
C LYS A 3 -33.19 -5.65 -8.28
N THR A 4 -32.50 -4.54 -8.43
CA THR A 4 -31.05 -4.50 -8.17
C THR A 4 -30.75 -3.20 -7.43
N GLU A 5 -30.69 -3.34 -6.11
CA GLU A 5 -30.21 -2.30 -5.21
C GLU A 5 -28.87 -1.79 -5.76
N SER A 6 -28.85 -0.51 -6.06
CA SER A 6 -27.67 0.25 -6.44
C SER A 6 -26.57 -0.16 -5.47
N VAL A 7 -25.55 -0.84 -5.99
CA VAL A 7 -24.36 -1.17 -5.21
C VAL A 7 -23.87 0.17 -4.70
N ALA A 8 -24.11 0.46 -3.42
CA ALA A 8 -23.40 1.55 -2.75
C ALA A 8 -21.96 1.36 -3.16
N PRO A 9 -21.26 2.40 -3.67
CA PRO A 9 -19.84 2.27 -3.92
C PRO A 9 -19.28 1.77 -2.60
N VAL A 10 -18.91 0.49 -2.57
CA VAL A 10 -18.18 -0.06 -1.45
C VAL A 10 -17.06 0.95 -1.35
N GLU A 11 -16.94 1.60 -0.21
CA GLU A 11 -15.84 2.50 0.07
C GLU A 11 -14.60 1.60 0.09
N GLN A 12 -14.19 1.20 -1.12
CA GLN A 12 -13.00 0.49 -1.46
C GLN A 12 -11.96 1.52 -1.14
N LYS A 13 -11.56 1.56 0.12
CA LYS A 13 -10.26 2.08 0.50
C LYS A 13 -9.30 1.24 -0.32
N ASP A 14 -8.91 1.76 -1.47
CA ASP A 14 -8.01 1.09 -2.38
C ASP A 14 -6.83 0.60 -1.55
N PRO A 15 -6.51 -0.71 -1.61
CA PRO A 15 -5.39 -1.21 -0.85
C PRO A 15 -4.13 -0.49 -1.31
N LEU A 16 -3.30 -0.08 -0.36
CA LEU A 16 -2.01 0.49 -0.69
C LEU A 16 -1.12 -0.63 -1.20
N VAL A 17 -0.96 -0.74 -2.52
CA VAL A 17 -0.13 -1.79 -3.11
C VAL A 17 1.31 -1.29 -3.11
N VAL A 18 2.14 -1.88 -2.28
CA VAL A 18 3.57 -1.58 -2.23
C VAL A 18 4.29 -2.67 -3.01
N SER A 19 4.96 -2.34 -4.11
CA SER A 19 5.73 -3.28 -4.92
C SER A 19 7.22 -2.98 -4.80
N ILE A 20 8.07 -4.00 -4.80
CA ILE A 20 9.53 -3.82 -4.85
C ILE A 20 10.10 -4.58 -6.06
N ASP A 21 10.80 -3.84 -6.92
CA ASP A 21 11.50 -4.37 -8.09
C ASP A 21 12.83 -5.04 -7.67
N GLY A 22 13.33 -5.96 -8.51
CA GLY A 22 14.61 -6.65 -8.28
C GLY A 22 15.83 -5.73 -8.14
N GLN A 23 15.73 -4.47 -8.57
CA GLN A 23 16.76 -3.44 -8.35
C GLN A 23 16.69 -2.77 -6.97
N GLY A 24 15.71 -3.14 -6.13
CA GLY A 24 15.43 -2.48 -4.86
C GLY A 24 14.60 -1.20 -4.99
N LYS A 25 13.98 -0.96 -6.16
CA LYS A 25 13.09 0.18 -6.34
C LYS A 25 11.71 -0.10 -5.76
N LEU A 26 11.16 0.86 -5.04
CA LEU A 26 9.84 0.77 -4.43
C LEU A 26 8.80 1.47 -5.29
N PHE A 27 7.61 0.90 -5.33
CA PHE A 27 6.46 1.44 -6.03
C PHE A 27 5.24 1.39 -5.12
N ILE A 28 4.45 2.45 -5.10
CA ILE A 28 3.17 2.49 -4.40
C ILE A 28 2.07 2.74 -5.43
N ASN A 29 1.08 1.85 -5.54
CA ASN A 29 -0.03 2.00 -6.48
C ASN A 29 0.40 2.21 -7.95
N LYS A 30 1.60 1.73 -8.32
CA LYS A 30 2.32 1.95 -9.60
C LYS A 30 3.16 3.23 -9.71
N ASP A 31 3.15 4.10 -8.70
CA ASP A 31 4.06 5.24 -8.64
C ASP A 31 5.41 4.79 -8.07
N GLU A 32 6.49 5.02 -8.81
CA GLU A 32 7.86 4.81 -8.31
C GLU A 32 8.14 5.81 -7.19
N ILE A 33 8.54 5.31 -6.03
CA ILE A 33 8.93 6.14 -4.89
C ILE A 33 10.33 5.77 -4.43
N GLN A 34 10.98 6.73 -3.79
CA GLN A 34 12.23 6.49 -3.09
C GLN A 34 11.95 5.68 -1.80
N PRO A 35 12.85 4.77 -1.42
CA PRO A 35 12.74 4.03 -0.16
C PRO A 35 12.67 4.95 1.06
N ASP A 36 13.39 6.07 1.07
CA ASP A 36 13.28 7.09 2.13
C ASP A 36 11.90 7.74 2.24
N LEU A 37 11.14 7.76 1.14
CA LEU A 37 9.77 8.32 1.10
C LEU A 37 8.71 7.27 1.43
N LEU A 38 9.06 5.99 1.48
CA LEU A 38 8.14 4.89 1.78
C LEU A 38 7.49 5.09 3.15
N GLU A 39 8.29 5.38 4.18
CA GLU A 39 7.81 5.65 5.54
C GLU A 39 6.81 6.80 5.56
N SER A 40 7.15 7.92 4.91
CA SER A 40 6.28 9.09 4.85
C SER A 40 4.98 8.81 4.10
N ASN A 41 5.04 8.06 2.99
CA ASN A 41 3.86 7.69 2.20
C ASN A 41 2.97 6.70 2.94
N LEU A 42 3.54 5.66 3.57
CA LEU A 42 2.81 4.71 4.39
C LEU A 42 2.15 5.40 5.57
N LYS A 43 2.88 6.27 6.27
CA LYS A 43 2.34 7.05 7.38
C LYS A 43 1.18 7.93 6.91
N ALA A 44 1.36 8.70 5.84
CA ALA A 44 0.31 9.56 5.29
C ALA A 44 -0.92 8.76 4.82
N ALA A 45 -0.71 7.59 4.21
CA ALA A 45 -1.79 6.70 3.81
C ALA A 45 -2.55 6.13 5.02
N ARG A 46 -1.82 5.74 6.07
CA ARG A 46 -2.39 5.29 7.36
C ARG A 46 -3.14 6.40 8.09
N ASP A 47 -2.62 7.61 8.10
CA ASP A 47 -3.22 8.79 8.73
C ASP A 47 -4.54 9.16 8.03
N LYS A 48 -4.53 9.15 6.68
CA LYS A 48 -5.74 9.33 5.87
C LYS A 48 -6.75 8.19 6.05
N ALA A 49 -6.26 6.96 6.22
CA ALA A 49 -7.09 5.77 6.25
C ALA A 49 -6.54 4.73 7.26
N PRO A 50 -6.93 4.81 8.55
CA PRO A 50 -6.48 3.90 9.60
C PRO A 50 -7.01 2.45 9.46
N GLY A 51 -7.65 2.12 8.33
CA GLY A 51 -8.04 0.76 7.94
C GLY A 51 -7.62 0.39 6.52
N VAL A 52 -6.69 1.15 5.92
CA VAL A 52 -6.17 0.83 4.59
C VAL A 52 -5.48 -0.54 4.63
N ARG A 53 -5.84 -1.40 3.67
CA ARG A 53 -5.20 -2.70 3.52
C ARG A 53 -3.90 -2.49 2.75
N VAL A 54 -2.76 -2.67 3.41
CA VAL A 54 -1.46 -2.61 2.72
C VAL A 54 -1.21 -3.98 2.09
N GLN A 55 -1.06 -4.02 0.77
CA GLN A 55 -0.73 -5.24 0.05
C GLN A 55 0.68 -5.08 -0.47
N LEU A 56 1.60 -5.85 0.08
CA LEU A 56 2.99 -5.80 -0.36
C LEU A 56 3.29 -6.94 -1.33
N GLN A 57 3.91 -6.57 -2.44
CA GLN A 57 4.31 -7.43 -3.54
C GLN A 57 5.81 -7.26 -3.75
N ALA A 58 6.54 -8.34 -3.89
CA ALA A 58 7.97 -8.28 -4.13
C ALA A 58 8.33 -9.47 -5.02
N ASP A 59 9.28 -9.28 -5.92
CA ASP A 59 9.85 -10.41 -6.66
C ASP A 59 10.54 -11.38 -5.70
N ASN A 60 10.63 -12.65 -6.11
CA ASN A 60 11.28 -13.71 -5.33
C ASN A 60 12.77 -13.37 -5.14
N GLY A 61 13.11 -12.83 -3.97
CA GLY A 61 14.48 -12.43 -3.61
C GLY A 61 14.62 -10.98 -3.13
N VAL A 62 13.56 -10.19 -3.16
CA VAL A 62 13.62 -8.78 -2.75
C VAL A 62 13.31 -8.60 -1.26
N ASN A 63 14.04 -7.69 -0.63
CA ASN A 63 14.10 -7.56 0.82
C ASN A 63 12.86 -6.83 1.36
N TYR A 64 11.88 -7.60 1.83
CA TYR A 64 10.64 -7.13 2.49
C TYR A 64 10.87 -6.25 3.74
N GLY A 65 12.12 -6.15 4.20
CA GLY A 65 12.53 -5.44 5.40
C GLY A 65 12.25 -3.94 5.36
N GLU A 66 12.28 -3.29 4.20
CA GLU A 66 12.06 -1.83 4.13
C GLU A 66 10.62 -1.44 4.50
N VAL A 67 9.64 -2.19 3.98
CA VAL A 67 8.23 -1.95 4.32
C VAL A 67 7.90 -2.43 5.71
N ALA A 68 8.47 -3.55 6.15
CA ALA A 68 8.31 -4.01 7.53
C ALA A 68 8.86 -2.98 8.52
N ARG A 69 10.02 -2.39 8.22
CA ARG A 69 10.62 -1.31 9.02
C ARG A 69 9.75 -0.08 9.02
N ALA A 70 9.24 0.33 7.86
CA ALA A 70 8.34 1.47 7.75
C ALA A 70 7.03 1.27 8.51
N MET A 71 6.46 0.06 8.48
CA MET A 71 5.28 -0.30 9.28
C MET A 71 5.60 -0.33 10.78
N ALA A 72 6.80 -0.79 11.18
CA ALA A 72 7.23 -0.78 12.58
C ALA A 72 7.54 0.63 13.11
N SER A 73 7.97 1.56 12.26
CA SER A 73 8.22 2.97 12.62
C SER A 73 6.94 3.78 12.81
N ILE A 74 5.79 3.30 12.30
CA ILE A 74 4.49 3.98 12.39
C ILE A 74 3.51 3.31 13.38
N GLU A 75 3.94 2.25 14.07
CA GLU A 75 3.20 1.64 15.18
C GLU A 75 3.30 2.48 16.47
#